data_AF-A0A5C5Q727-F1
#
_entry.id   AF-A0A5C5Q727-F1
#
_cell.length_a   1.000
_cell.length_b   1.000
_cell.length_c   1.000
_cell.angle_alpha   90.00
_cell.angle_beta   90.00
_cell.angle_gamma   90.00
#
_symmetry.space_group_name_H-M   'P 1'
#
loop_
_entity.id
_entity.type
_entity.pdbx_description
1 polymer ?
#
loop_
_entity_poly.entity_id
_entity_poly.type
_entity_poly.pdbx_seq_one_letter_code
_entity_poly.pdbx_strand_id
1 'polypeptide(L)'
;MKKESRHTEPTFHDIWVVSQAAGNLTNQACTISARHIQDGIVRLQFNREVAYYARSIVRDVEEGRKTVDQGLIEIKEEQRSLMSQSMEVARKGVGLIAGALQFKTGAEICAASLGTLCVVAGLPMIAHGSNNIYENGRNLWEGRSDTEGPVRKFYRDTAMALGWEKEDGDFAYGMFDLGTSVYSTWRLVLKPDSWRLFRYIDTDYVRGFTRMGPGTKAVDSGASALTIDQLYKAKEK
;
A
#
# COMPACT_ATOMS: atom_id res chain seq x y z
N MET A 1 4.66 -15.33 51.76
CA MET A 1 5.05 -13.91 51.64
C MET A 1 4.86 -13.47 50.20
N LYS A 2 3.81 -12.68 49.93
CA LYS A 2 3.55 -12.09 48.62
C LYS A 2 4.56 -10.96 48.46
N LYS A 3 5.43 -11.03 47.45
CA LYS A 3 6.41 -9.97 47.16
C LYS A 3 5.61 -8.81 46.56
N GLU A 4 5.22 -7.89 47.44
CA GLU A 4 4.55 -6.65 47.07
C GLU A 4 5.48 -5.91 46.11
N SER A 5 5.07 -5.75 44.85
CA SER A 5 5.80 -4.98 43.85
C SER A 5 5.81 -3.54 44.33
N ARG A 6 6.92 -3.10 44.91
CA ARG A 6 7.15 -1.68 45.21
C ARG A 6 6.93 -0.90 43.91
N HIS A 7 5.89 -0.09 43.87
CA HIS A 7 5.81 1.02 42.93
C HIS A 7 6.93 1.97 43.33
N THR A 8 8.07 1.87 42.65
CA THR A 8 9.10 2.89 42.72
C THR A 8 8.54 4.11 42.02
N GLU A 9 8.45 5.25 42.70
CA GLU A 9 8.10 6.51 42.06
C GLU A 9 9.03 6.74 40.86
N PRO A 10 8.49 7.13 39.69
CA PRO A 10 9.29 7.32 38.49
C PRO A 10 10.29 8.45 38.70
N THR A 11 11.53 8.23 38.26
CA THR A 11 12.56 9.26 38.35
C THR A 11 12.31 10.38 37.33
N PHE A 12 12.97 11.53 37.52
CA PHE A 12 12.96 12.60 36.51
C PHE A 12 13.42 12.10 35.13
N HIS A 13 14.40 11.19 35.09
CA HIS A 13 14.87 10.59 33.85
C HIS A 13 13.77 9.74 33.19
N ASP A 14 13.05 8.94 33.97
CA ASP A 14 11.97 8.09 33.47
C ASP A 14 10.83 8.92 32.86
N ILE A 15 10.41 9.98 33.55
CA ILE A 15 9.38 10.92 33.06
C ILE A 15 9.85 11.58 31.76
N TRP A 16 11.13 11.96 31.67
CA TRP A 16 11.71 12.55 30.46
C TRP A 16 11.65 11.59 29.27
N VAL A 17 11.99 10.31 29.46
CA VAL A 17 11.94 9.29 28.39
C VAL A 17 10.51 9.11 27.87
N VAL A 18 9.53 8.99 28.75
CA VAL A 18 8.10 8.87 28.36
C VAL A 18 7.62 10.15 27.66
N SER A 19 8.01 11.31 28.16
CA SER A 19 7.69 12.61 27.54
C SER A 19 8.27 12.75 26.13
N GLN A 20 9.50 12.28 25.92
CA GLN A 20 10.13 12.28 24.61
C GLN A 20 9.39 11.35 23.64
N ALA A 21 9.00 10.15 24.09
CA ALA A 21 8.22 9.21 23.29
C ALA A 21 6.85 9.80 22.91
N ALA A 22 6.17 10.47 23.84
CA ALA A 22 4.90 11.16 23.60
C ALA A 22 5.04 12.31 22.58
N GLY A 23 6.13 13.06 22.64
CA GLY A 23 6.48 14.09 21.66
C GLY A 23 6.67 13.50 20.26
N ASN A 24 7.37 12.37 20.15
CA ASN A 24 7.57 11.68 18.87
C ASN A 24 6.26 11.18 18.26
N LEU A 25 5.37 10.60 19.07
CA LEU A 25 4.02 10.19 18.64
C LEU A 25 3.23 11.39 18.08
N THR A 26 3.27 12.54 18.77
CA THR A 26 2.60 13.77 18.32
C THR A 26 3.15 14.27 16.98
N ASN A 27 4.48 14.27 16.81
CA ASN A 27 5.12 14.66 15.54
C ASN A 27 4.75 13.71 14.39
N GLN A 28 4.65 12.42 14.68
CA GLN A 28 4.21 11.41 13.72
C GLN A 28 2.74 11.63 13.31
N ALA A 29 1.85 11.89 14.27
CA ALA A 29 0.46 12.21 13.98
C ALA A 29 0.32 13.45 13.08
N CYS A 30 1.08 14.51 13.34
CA CYS A 30 1.15 15.70 12.48
C CYS A 30 1.59 15.35 11.04
N THR A 31 2.57 14.46 10.90
CA THR A 31 3.07 14.03 9.58
C THR A 31 2.02 13.21 8.82
N ILE A 32 1.36 12.26 9.50
CA ILE A 32 0.32 11.41 8.92
C ILE A 32 -0.90 12.25 8.51
N SER A 33 -1.36 13.13 9.40
CA SER A 33 -2.53 13.95 9.16
C SER A 33 -2.33 14.97 8.03
N ALA A 34 -1.12 15.53 7.90
CA ALA A 34 -0.78 16.41 6.77
C ALA A 34 -0.83 15.68 5.41
N ARG A 35 -0.61 14.36 5.38
CA ARG A 35 -0.64 13.55 4.16
C ARG A 35 -2.06 13.15 3.75
N HIS A 36 -2.92 12.85 4.72
CA HIS A 36 -4.21 12.19 4.46
C HIS A 36 -5.43 13.07 4.74
N ILE A 37 -5.29 14.12 5.56
CA ILE A 37 -6.40 14.98 5.98
C ILE A 37 -6.23 16.36 5.35
N GLN A 38 -7.01 16.61 4.30
CA GLN A 38 -7.01 17.90 3.60
C GLN A 38 -7.74 18.99 4.38
N ASP A 39 -8.85 18.64 5.03
CA ASP A 39 -9.63 19.57 5.84
C ASP A 39 -8.82 20.05 7.05
N GLY A 40 -8.62 21.36 7.14
CA GLY A 40 -7.78 21.96 8.18
C GLY A 40 -8.34 21.81 9.59
N ILE A 41 -9.67 21.80 9.74
CA ILE A 41 -10.35 21.67 11.04
C ILE A 41 -10.25 20.23 11.52
N VAL A 42 -10.58 19.26 10.67
CA VAL A 42 -10.47 17.82 10.98
C VAL A 42 -9.03 17.46 11.29
N ARG A 43 -8.07 17.99 10.51
CA ARG A 43 -6.64 17.76 10.75
C ARG A 43 -6.21 18.29 12.12
N LEU A 44 -6.65 19.49 12.49
CA LEU A 44 -6.35 20.08 13.78
C LEU A 44 -6.98 19.29 14.94
N GLN A 45 -8.23 18.81 14.77
CA GLN A 45 -8.92 17.98 15.76
C GLN A 45 -8.17 16.67 16.00
N PHE A 46 -7.85 15.93 14.94
CA PHE A 46 -7.05 14.70 15.01
C PHE A 46 -5.70 14.92 15.73
N ASN A 47 -4.95 15.95 15.32
CA ASN A 47 -3.65 16.24 15.96
C ASN A 47 -3.80 16.57 17.45
N ARG A 48 -4.88 17.27 17.84
CA ARG A 48 -5.18 17.58 19.24
C ARG A 48 -5.50 16.32 20.03
N GLU A 49 -6.34 15.44 19.50
CA GLU A 49 -6.74 14.18 20.15
C GLU A 49 -5.53 13.29 20.45
N VAL A 50 -4.67 13.05 19.46
CA VAL A 50 -3.45 12.25 19.66
C VAL A 50 -2.52 12.92 20.67
N ALA A 51 -2.36 14.25 20.61
CA ALA A 51 -1.53 14.98 21.56
C ALA A 51 -2.13 14.94 23.00
N TYR A 52 -3.45 14.96 23.15
CA TYR A 52 -4.11 14.80 24.46
C TYR A 52 -3.91 13.39 25.01
N TYR A 53 -4.06 12.37 24.16
CA TYR A 53 -3.80 10.99 24.53
C TYR A 53 -2.34 10.80 24.98
N ALA A 54 -1.37 11.26 24.20
CA ALA A 54 0.04 11.19 24.54
C ALA A 54 0.37 11.90 25.88
N ARG A 55 -0.20 13.09 26.11
CA ARG A 55 -0.07 13.81 27.39
C ARG A 55 -0.72 13.07 28.56
N SER A 56 -1.87 12.42 28.34
CA SER A 56 -2.51 11.64 29.41
C SER A 56 -1.64 10.46 29.87
N ILE A 57 -0.92 9.81 28.95
CA ILE A 57 0.01 8.73 29.30
C ILE A 57 1.17 9.26 30.13
N VAL A 58 1.79 10.37 29.74
CA VAL A 58 2.86 11.02 30.51
C VAL A 58 2.39 11.32 31.93
N ARG A 59 1.23 11.97 32.07
CA ARG A 59 0.64 12.30 33.37
C ARG A 59 0.32 11.06 34.21
N ASP A 60 -0.19 10.00 33.59
CA ASP A 60 -0.47 8.74 34.31
C ASP A 60 0.80 8.07 34.82
N VAL A 61 1.92 8.20 34.10
CA VAL A 61 3.23 7.78 34.62
C VAL A 61 3.67 8.69 35.76
N GLU A 62 3.64 10.02 35.58
CA GLU A 62 4.03 11.00 36.61
C GLU A 62 3.27 10.81 37.94
N GLU A 63 1.97 10.54 37.87
CA GLU A 63 1.12 10.31 39.04
C GLU A 63 1.23 8.88 39.60
N GLY A 64 2.10 8.03 39.04
CA GLY A 64 2.28 6.64 39.47
C GLY A 64 1.07 5.74 39.19
N ARG A 65 0.14 6.15 38.32
CA ARG A 65 -0.99 5.32 37.86
C ARG A 65 -0.56 4.26 36.83
N LYS A 66 0.52 4.52 36.10
CA LYS A 66 1.14 3.60 35.12
C LYS A 66 2.63 3.49 35.39
N THR A 67 3.20 2.33 35.09
CA THR A 67 4.66 2.19 35.06
C THR A 67 5.23 2.85 33.82
N VAL A 68 6.51 3.19 33.87
CA VAL A 68 7.28 3.72 32.72
C VAL A 68 7.15 2.81 31.51
N ASP A 69 7.37 1.50 31.71
CA ASP A 69 7.26 0.49 30.65
C ASP A 69 5.86 0.43 30.05
N GLN A 70 4.82 0.49 30.89
CA GLN A 70 3.43 0.50 30.42
C GLN A 70 3.15 1.74 29.57
N GLY A 71 3.60 2.93 30.02
CA GLY A 71 3.45 4.16 29.25
C GLY A 71 4.17 4.09 27.89
N LEU A 72 5.39 3.54 27.85
CA LEU A 72 6.14 3.37 26.60
C LEU A 72 5.49 2.35 25.65
N ILE A 73 4.92 1.27 26.18
CA ILE A 73 4.20 0.26 25.38
C ILE A 73 2.97 0.89 24.72
N GLU A 74 2.14 1.60 25.49
CA GLU A 74 0.92 2.24 24.96
C GLU A 74 1.24 3.30 23.91
N ILE A 75 2.26 4.14 24.11
CA ILE A 75 2.73 5.10 23.11
C ILE A 75 3.18 4.37 21.83
N LYS A 76 3.94 3.29 21.98
CA LYS A 76 4.46 2.51 20.85
C LYS A 76 3.36 1.76 20.11
N GLU A 77 2.32 1.32 20.80
CA GLU A 77 1.14 0.70 20.20
C GLU A 77 0.34 1.70 19.38
N GLU A 78 0.10 2.90 19.91
CA GLU A 78 -0.57 3.97 19.18
C GLU A 78 0.22 4.39 17.95
N GLN A 79 1.54 4.56 18.09
CA GLN A 79 2.45 4.81 16.95
C GLN A 79 2.33 3.71 15.89
N ARG A 80 2.29 2.43 16.29
CA ARG A 80 2.13 1.31 15.35
C ARG A 80 0.75 1.33 14.69
N SER A 81 -0.31 1.63 15.43
CA SER A 81 -1.67 1.73 14.92
C SER A 81 -1.78 2.82 13.84
N LEU A 82 -1.35 4.04 14.15
CA LEU A 82 -1.39 5.16 13.21
C LEU A 82 -0.57 4.88 11.94
N MET A 83 0.63 4.31 12.11
CA MET A 83 1.47 3.91 10.97
C MET A 83 0.83 2.81 10.14
N SER A 84 0.21 1.80 10.76
CA SER A 84 -0.50 0.73 10.06
C SER A 84 -1.63 1.29 9.21
N GLN A 85 -2.47 2.13 9.80
CA GLN A 85 -3.58 2.80 9.10
C GLN A 85 -3.09 3.67 7.94
N SER A 86 -2.06 4.49 8.17
CA SER A 86 -1.44 5.30 7.11
C SER A 86 -0.86 4.44 6.00
N MET A 87 -0.23 3.30 6.33
CA MET A 87 0.34 2.38 5.36
C MET A 87 -0.76 1.70 4.54
N GLU A 88 -1.88 1.32 5.17
CA GLU A 88 -3.01 0.72 4.47
C GLU A 88 -3.61 1.68 3.42
N VAL A 89 -3.81 2.95 3.77
CA VAL A 89 -4.24 3.98 2.81
C VAL A 89 -3.23 4.11 1.67
N ALA A 90 -1.94 4.17 1.98
CA ALA A 90 -0.88 4.25 0.97
C ALA A 90 -0.87 3.02 0.04
N ARG A 91 -1.05 1.82 0.57
CA ARG A 91 -1.13 0.56 -0.20
C ARG A 91 -2.28 0.59 -1.19
N LYS A 92 -3.47 0.97 -0.74
CA LYS A 92 -4.64 1.08 -1.61
C LYS A 92 -4.43 2.17 -2.67
N GLY A 93 -3.82 3.31 -2.31
CA GLY A 93 -3.46 4.36 -3.26
C GLY A 93 -2.50 3.88 -4.35
N VAL A 94 -1.44 3.15 -3.96
CA VAL A 94 -0.50 2.52 -4.90
C VAL A 94 -1.21 1.50 -5.80
N GLY A 95 -2.04 0.62 -5.24
CA GLY A 95 -2.81 -0.37 -6.01
C GLY A 95 -3.76 0.26 -7.02
N LEU A 96 -4.42 1.37 -6.67
CA LEU A 96 -5.28 2.12 -7.58
C LEU A 96 -4.50 2.74 -8.74
N ILE A 97 -3.37 3.40 -8.47
CA ILE A 97 -2.55 4.03 -9.52
C ILE A 97 -1.92 2.95 -10.41
N ALA A 98 -1.40 1.87 -9.83
CA ALA A 98 -0.87 0.73 -10.57
C ALA A 98 -1.93 0.09 -11.47
N GLY A 99 -3.15 -0.11 -10.96
CA GLY A 99 -4.29 -0.60 -11.76
C GLY A 99 -4.61 0.30 -12.96
N ALA A 100 -4.59 1.63 -12.78
CA ALA A 100 -4.78 2.58 -13.87
C ALA A 100 -3.66 2.53 -14.93
N LEU A 101 -2.41 2.37 -14.49
CA LEU A 101 -1.27 2.20 -15.40
C LEU A 101 -1.35 0.87 -16.17
N GLN A 102 -1.77 -0.21 -15.50
CA GLN A 102 -1.96 -1.53 -16.11
C GLN A 102 -3.08 -1.50 -17.15
N PHE A 103 -4.23 -0.86 -16.83
CA PHE A 103 -5.33 -0.64 -17.76
C PHE A 103 -4.85 0.12 -19.00
N LYS A 104 -4.18 1.26 -18.80
CA LYS A 104 -3.66 2.09 -19.88
C LYS A 104 -2.70 1.29 -20.77
N THR A 105 -1.79 0.53 -20.16
CA THR A 105 -0.83 -0.31 -20.90
C THR A 105 -1.53 -1.37 -21.73
N GLY A 106 -2.58 -2.01 -21.19
CA GLY A 106 -3.40 -2.97 -21.95
C GLY A 106 -4.11 -2.34 -23.15
N ALA A 107 -4.68 -1.14 -22.97
CA ALA A 107 -5.30 -0.39 -24.06
C ALA A 107 -4.29 0.02 -25.14
N GLU A 108 -3.09 0.46 -24.74
CA GLU A 108 -1.99 0.74 -25.66
C GLU A 108 -1.57 -0.50 -26.45
N ILE A 109 -1.50 -1.68 -25.82
CA ILE A 109 -1.18 -2.94 -26.51
C ILE A 109 -2.23 -3.25 -27.57
N CYS A 110 -3.52 -3.13 -27.24
CA CYS A 110 -4.60 -3.32 -28.21
C CYS A 110 -4.46 -2.38 -29.41
N ALA A 111 -4.22 -1.08 -29.16
CA ALA A 111 -4.12 -0.08 -30.22
C ALA A 111 -2.84 -0.25 -31.08
N ALA A 112 -1.68 -0.36 -30.46
CA ALA A 112 -0.39 -0.42 -31.15
C ALA A 112 -0.20 -1.71 -31.96
N SER A 113 -0.87 -2.80 -31.56
CA SER A 113 -0.86 -4.08 -32.29
C SER A 113 -1.97 -4.19 -33.34
N LEU A 114 -2.76 -3.13 -33.57
CA LEU A 114 -3.95 -3.17 -34.44
C LEU A 114 -4.89 -4.32 -34.07
N GLY A 115 -5.07 -4.57 -32.78
CA GLY A 115 -5.94 -5.61 -32.23
C GLY A 115 -5.31 -7.00 -32.15
N THR A 116 -4.20 -7.28 -32.85
CA THR A 116 -3.63 -8.64 -32.94
C THR A 116 -3.18 -9.21 -31.58
N LEU A 117 -2.72 -8.36 -30.66
CA LEU A 117 -2.35 -8.75 -29.30
C LEU A 117 -3.42 -8.40 -28.26
N CYS A 118 -4.58 -7.91 -28.68
CA CYS A 118 -5.59 -7.41 -27.75
C CYS A 118 -6.16 -8.56 -26.91
N VAL A 119 -6.60 -9.67 -27.50
CA VAL A 119 -7.22 -10.77 -26.74
C VAL A 119 -6.23 -11.46 -25.78
N VAL A 120 -4.98 -11.65 -26.21
CA VAL A 120 -4.00 -12.45 -25.45
C VAL A 120 -3.19 -11.65 -24.44
N ALA A 121 -3.10 -10.32 -24.60
CA ALA A 121 -2.31 -9.46 -23.72
C ALA A 121 -3.07 -8.20 -23.28
N GLY A 122 -3.66 -7.47 -24.22
CA GLY A 122 -4.32 -6.19 -23.91
C GLY A 122 -5.54 -6.30 -23.00
N LEU A 123 -6.52 -7.16 -23.34
CA LEU A 123 -7.74 -7.40 -22.58
C LEU A 123 -7.46 -7.99 -21.20
N PRO A 124 -6.58 -9.00 -21.02
CA PRO A 124 -6.18 -9.44 -19.70
C PRO A 124 -5.64 -8.30 -18.82
N MET A 125 -4.74 -7.46 -19.35
CA MET A 125 -4.21 -6.31 -18.60
C MET A 125 -5.28 -5.25 -18.29
N ILE A 126 -6.19 -4.99 -19.23
CA ILE A 126 -7.35 -4.11 -19.01
C ILE A 126 -8.24 -4.64 -17.89
N ALA A 127 -8.52 -5.95 -17.89
CA ALA A 127 -9.38 -6.59 -16.90
C ALA A 127 -8.76 -6.51 -15.50
N HIS A 128 -7.50 -6.94 -15.35
CA HIS A 128 -6.76 -6.84 -14.08
C HIS A 128 -6.61 -5.39 -13.61
N GLY A 129 -6.23 -4.48 -14.50
CA GLY A 129 -6.12 -3.06 -14.17
C GLY A 129 -7.44 -2.46 -13.68
N SER A 130 -8.55 -2.78 -14.36
CA SER A 130 -9.90 -2.38 -13.95
C SER A 130 -10.30 -2.97 -12.60
N ASN A 131 -9.98 -4.25 -12.37
CA ASN A 131 -10.25 -4.92 -11.11
C ASN A 131 -9.48 -4.28 -9.96
N ASN A 132 -8.20 -3.99 -10.15
CA ASN A 132 -7.34 -3.30 -9.18
C ASN A 132 -7.83 -1.88 -8.89
N ILE A 133 -8.29 -1.11 -9.90
CA ILE A 133 -8.95 0.18 -9.68
C ILE A 133 -10.21 0.00 -8.81
N TYR A 134 -11.05 -0.97 -9.14
CA TYR A 134 -12.30 -1.22 -8.43
C TYR A 134 -12.07 -1.60 -6.96
N GLU A 135 -11.25 -2.64 -6.71
CA GLU A 135 -10.96 -3.12 -5.35
C GLU A 135 -10.33 -2.03 -4.49
N ASN A 136 -9.26 -1.40 -4.98
CA ASN A 136 -8.55 -0.39 -4.20
C ASN A 136 -9.34 0.91 -4.05
N GLY A 137 -10.04 1.35 -5.10
CA GLY A 137 -10.86 2.55 -5.09
C GLY A 137 -12.04 2.42 -4.14
N ARG A 138 -12.74 1.29 -4.17
CA ARG A 138 -13.86 1.02 -3.26
C ARG A 138 -13.38 0.88 -1.81
N ASN A 139 -12.27 0.19 -1.60
CA ASN A 139 -11.62 0.07 -0.28
C ASN A 139 -11.17 1.43 0.29
N LEU A 140 -10.68 2.35 -0.54
CA LEU A 140 -10.36 3.72 -0.12
C LEU A 140 -11.61 4.51 0.23
N TRP A 141 -12.64 4.45 -0.62
CA TRP A 141 -13.86 5.22 -0.46
C TRP A 141 -14.67 4.79 0.76
N GLU A 142 -14.75 3.48 1.02
CA GLU A 142 -15.55 2.92 2.12
C GLU A 142 -14.73 2.67 3.40
N GLY A 143 -13.41 2.92 3.38
CA GLY A 143 -12.56 2.67 4.55
C GLY A 143 -12.45 1.21 4.95
N ARG A 144 -12.58 0.28 3.99
CA ARG A 144 -12.51 -1.18 4.22
C ARG A 144 -11.41 -1.84 3.38
N SER A 145 -11.16 -3.13 3.56
CA SER A 145 -10.06 -3.86 2.91
C SER A 145 -10.46 -5.20 2.30
N ASP A 146 -11.76 -5.51 2.27
CA ASP A 146 -12.33 -6.81 1.89
C ASP A 146 -13.05 -6.79 0.53
N THR A 147 -12.97 -5.69 -0.23
CA THR A 147 -13.60 -5.64 -1.56
C THR A 147 -12.98 -6.68 -2.48
N GLU A 148 -13.82 -7.54 -3.04
CA GLU A 148 -13.45 -8.51 -4.07
C GLU A 148 -14.02 -8.09 -5.42
N GLY A 149 -13.15 -7.98 -6.42
CA GLY A 149 -13.54 -7.66 -7.77
C GLY A 149 -13.85 -8.91 -8.61
N PRO A 150 -14.57 -8.77 -9.74
CA PRO A 150 -14.98 -9.90 -10.58
C PRO A 150 -13.82 -10.73 -11.12
N VAL A 151 -12.68 -10.10 -11.42
CA VAL A 151 -11.51 -10.82 -11.97
C VAL A 151 -10.89 -11.68 -10.87
N ARG A 152 -10.62 -11.13 -9.68
CA ARG A 152 -10.12 -11.93 -8.55
C ARG A 152 -11.06 -13.10 -8.23
N LYS A 153 -12.37 -12.81 -8.18
CA LYS A 153 -13.38 -13.85 -7.93
C LYS A 153 -13.34 -14.95 -8.99
N PHE A 154 -13.19 -14.61 -10.27
CA PHE A 154 -13.02 -15.60 -11.33
C PHE A 154 -11.83 -16.54 -11.09
N TYR A 155 -10.67 -16.01 -10.66
CA TYR A 155 -9.51 -16.84 -10.33
C TYR A 155 -9.80 -17.79 -9.17
N ARG A 156 -10.40 -17.28 -8.08
CA ARG A 156 -10.78 -18.09 -6.91
C ARG A 156 -11.79 -19.18 -7.24
N ASP A 157 -12.86 -18.81 -7.95
CA ASP A 157 -13.92 -19.74 -8.34
C ASP A 157 -13.39 -20.83 -9.29
N THR A 158 -12.47 -20.47 -10.19
CA THR A 158 -11.80 -21.44 -11.08
C THR A 158 -10.89 -22.39 -10.29
N ALA A 159 -10.10 -21.88 -9.35
CA ALA A 159 -9.26 -22.70 -8.48
C ALA A 159 -10.11 -23.72 -7.70
N MET A 160 -11.18 -23.26 -7.06
CA MET A 160 -12.11 -24.15 -6.34
C MET A 160 -12.76 -25.19 -7.25
N ALA A 161 -13.16 -24.81 -8.48
CA ALA A 161 -13.74 -25.75 -9.44
C ALA A 161 -12.76 -26.85 -9.89
N LEU A 162 -11.45 -26.58 -9.82
CA LEU A 162 -10.37 -27.53 -10.10
C LEU A 162 -9.94 -28.35 -8.87
N GLY A 163 -10.58 -28.14 -7.72
CA GLY A 163 -10.25 -28.81 -6.46
C GLY A 163 -9.10 -28.17 -5.68
N TRP A 164 -8.75 -26.92 -5.99
CA TRP A 164 -7.75 -26.12 -5.26
C TRP A 164 -8.41 -25.15 -4.28
N GLU A 165 -7.62 -24.47 -3.45
CA GLU A 165 -8.12 -23.51 -2.47
C GLU A 165 -8.34 -22.12 -3.08
N LYS A 166 -9.04 -21.22 -2.37
CA LYS A 166 -9.25 -19.84 -2.86
C LYS A 166 -7.92 -19.08 -2.92
N GLU A 167 -7.05 -19.38 -1.98
CA GLU A 167 -5.71 -18.86 -1.80
C GLU A 167 -4.83 -19.14 -3.03
N ASP A 168 -5.00 -20.32 -3.66
CA ASP A 168 -4.34 -20.64 -4.94
C ASP A 168 -4.82 -19.72 -6.07
N GLY A 169 -6.10 -19.35 -6.07
CA GLY A 169 -6.67 -18.37 -7.00
C GLY A 169 -6.10 -16.97 -6.79
N ASP A 170 -6.01 -16.52 -5.54
CA ASP A 170 -5.36 -15.24 -5.20
C ASP A 170 -3.87 -15.23 -5.57
N PHE A 171 -3.19 -16.37 -5.38
CA PHE A 171 -1.80 -16.54 -5.78
C PHE A 171 -1.64 -16.38 -7.29
N ALA A 172 -2.49 -17.05 -8.08
CA ALA A 172 -2.48 -16.95 -9.53
C ALA A 172 -2.82 -15.53 -10.03
N TYR A 173 -3.77 -14.85 -9.40
CA TYR A 173 -4.09 -13.45 -9.68
C TYR A 173 -2.87 -12.54 -9.45
N GLY A 174 -2.24 -12.63 -8.27
CA GLY A 174 -1.08 -11.81 -7.93
C GLY A 174 0.16 -12.12 -8.79
N MET A 175 0.38 -13.39 -9.15
CA MET A 175 1.45 -13.77 -10.07
C MET A 175 1.26 -13.19 -11.47
N PHE A 176 0.00 -13.12 -11.94
CA PHE A 176 -0.30 -12.46 -13.20
C PHE A 176 0.04 -10.96 -13.13
N ASP A 177 -0.40 -10.27 -12.08
CA ASP A 177 -0.10 -8.85 -11.88
C ASP A 177 1.41 -8.58 -11.87
N LEU A 178 2.19 -9.38 -11.14
CA LEU A 178 3.65 -9.31 -11.14
C LEU A 178 4.24 -9.53 -12.54
N GLY A 179 3.77 -10.55 -13.25
CA GLY A 179 4.19 -10.83 -14.62
C GLY A 179 3.93 -9.66 -15.56
N THR A 180 2.77 -9.02 -15.45
CA THR A 180 2.44 -7.86 -16.30
C THR A 180 3.25 -6.61 -15.96
N SER A 181 3.63 -6.40 -14.69
CA SER A 181 4.55 -5.34 -14.28
C SER A 181 5.95 -5.55 -14.89
N VAL A 182 6.50 -6.77 -14.76
CA VAL A 182 7.78 -7.14 -15.40
C VAL A 182 7.71 -6.98 -16.91
N TYR A 183 6.63 -7.44 -17.55
CA TYR A 183 6.46 -7.26 -18.98
C TYR A 183 6.40 -5.76 -19.36
N SER A 184 5.65 -4.95 -18.62
CA SER A 184 5.47 -3.52 -18.91
C SER A 184 6.78 -2.73 -18.82
N THR A 185 7.66 -3.09 -17.89
CA THR A 185 8.98 -2.48 -17.73
C THR A 185 9.97 -2.96 -18.79
N TRP A 186 9.92 -4.23 -19.19
CA TRP A 186 10.86 -4.82 -20.14
C TRP A 186 10.44 -4.72 -21.61
N ARG A 187 9.16 -4.49 -21.93
CA ARG A 187 8.72 -4.41 -23.34
C ARG A 187 9.43 -3.28 -24.08
N LEU A 188 9.59 -3.45 -25.39
CA LEU A 188 10.05 -2.39 -26.26
C LEU A 188 8.91 -1.39 -26.51
N VAL A 189 9.21 -0.12 -26.32
CA VAL A 189 8.32 1.01 -26.61
C VAL A 189 9.04 1.94 -27.56
N LEU A 190 8.30 2.56 -28.48
CA LEU A 190 8.85 3.51 -29.43
C LEU A 190 9.54 4.66 -28.69
N LYS A 191 10.54 5.35 -29.25
CA LYS A 191 11.09 6.60 -28.69
C LYS A 191 10.17 7.78 -29.01
N PRO A 192 10.20 8.88 -28.22
CA PRO A 192 9.46 10.08 -28.59
C PRO A 192 10.02 10.58 -29.92
N ASP A 193 9.16 11.13 -30.76
CA ASP A 193 9.55 11.76 -32.04
C ASP A 193 10.25 10.81 -33.02
N SER A 194 10.16 9.49 -32.80
CA SER A 194 10.57 8.50 -33.80
C SER A 194 9.73 8.65 -35.06
N TRP A 195 10.41 8.79 -36.18
CA TRP A 195 9.81 8.86 -37.51
C TRP A 195 10.04 7.54 -38.24
N ARG A 196 9.14 7.21 -39.18
CA ARG A 196 9.33 6.09 -40.11
C ARG A 196 8.99 6.52 -41.53
N LEU A 197 9.80 6.09 -42.49
CA LEU A 197 9.44 6.20 -43.92
C LEU A 197 8.44 5.09 -44.29
N PHE A 198 8.77 3.83 -44.00
CA PHE A 198 7.91 2.67 -44.29
C PHE A 198 7.56 1.87 -43.02
N ARG A 199 8.52 1.69 -42.11
CA ARG A 199 8.38 0.96 -40.83
C ARG A 199 9.36 1.48 -39.79
N TYR A 200 9.04 1.29 -38.53
CA TYR A 200 10.01 1.50 -37.44
C TYR A 200 11.07 0.39 -37.46
N ILE A 201 12.28 0.74 -37.06
CA ILE A 201 13.42 -0.17 -36.93
C ILE A 201 13.83 -0.30 -35.47
N ASP A 202 14.64 -1.31 -35.14
CA ASP A 202 14.98 -1.62 -33.74
C ASP A 202 15.61 -0.43 -32.99
N THR A 203 16.35 0.43 -33.70
CA THR A 203 16.95 1.65 -33.11
C THR A 203 15.92 2.71 -32.72
N ASP A 204 14.67 2.60 -33.17
CA ASP A 204 13.56 3.47 -32.79
C ASP A 204 12.93 3.09 -31.45
N TYR A 205 13.31 1.94 -30.88
CA TYR A 205 12.74 1.43 -29.64
C TYR A 205 13.69 1.57 -28.45
N VAL A 206 13.11 1.69 -27.27
CA VAL A 206 13.78 1.58 -25.97
C VAL A 206 12.96 0.68 -25.06
N ARG A 207 13.56 0.22 -23.95
CA ARG A 207 12.82 -0.52 -22.93
C ARG A 207 11.83 0.40 -22.21
N GLY A 208 10.67 -0.14 -21.83
CA GLY A 208 9.62 0.58 -21.11
C GLY A 208 10.14 1.31 -19.88
N PHE A 209 11.02 0.67 -19.09
CA PHE A 209 11.61 1.27 -17.89
C PHE A 209 12.43 2.54 -18.19
N THR A 210 13.01 2.66 -19.39
CA THR A 210 13.77 3.86 -19.79
C THR A 210 12.84 5.06 -20.03
N ARG A 211 11.61 4.78 -20.47
CA ARG A 211 10.55 5.78 -20.73
C ARG A 211 9.75 6.16 -19.48
N MET A 212 9.78 5.34 -18.43
CA MET A 212 9.03 5.61 -17.20
C MET A 212 9.64 6.77 -16.40
N GLY A 213 8.78 7.70 -15.98
CA GLY A 213 9.17 8.75 -15.03
C GLY A 213 9.46 8.18 -13.63
N PRO A 214 10.17 8.92 -12.76
CA PRO A 214 10.52 8.46 -11.41
C PRO A 214 9.30 8.02 -10.58
N GLY A 215 8.19 8.76 -10.66
CA GLY A 215 6.96 8.41 -9.95
C GLY A 215 6.33 7.10 -10.41
N THR A 216 6.29 6.86 -11.73
CA THR A 216 5.78 5.58 -12.29
C THR A 216 6.64 4.40 -11.83
N LYS A 217 7.97 4.55 -11.82
CA LYS A 217 8.88 3.51 -11.31
C LYS A 217 8.63 3.22 -9.84
N ALA A 218 8.45 4.26 -9.02
CA ALA A 218 8.17 4.10 -7.60
C ALA A 218 6.83 3.41 -7.35
N VAL A 219 5.79 3.76 -8.10
CA VAL A 219 4.47 3.10 -8.02
C VAL A 219 4.58 1.64 -8.45
N ASP A 220 5.21 1.35 -9.58
CA ASP A 220 5.39 -0.02 -10.08
C ASP A 220 6.15 -0.88 -9.07
N SER A 221 7.33 -0.42 -8.62
CA SER A 221 8.12 -1.13 -7.61
C SER A 221 7.37 -1.32 -6.28
N GLY A 222 6.65 -0.28 -5.84
CA GLY A 222 5.82 -0.34 -4.63
C GLY A 222 4.68 -1.35 -4.77
N ALA A 223 3.96 -1.33 -5.89
CA ALA A 223 2.89 -2.28 -6.18
C ALA A 223 3.43 -3.71 -6.22
N SER A 224 4.53 -3.96 -6.94
CA SER A 224 5.17 -5.29 -6.99
C SER A 224 5.59 -5.78 -5.62
N ALA A 225 6.19 -4.92 -4.78
CA ALA A 225 6.58 -5.29 -3.42
C ALA A 225 5.38 -5.67 -2.56
N LEU A 226 4.24 -4.96 -2.70
CA LEU A 226 3.01 -5.27 -2.00
C LEU A 226 2.39 -6.58 -2.46
N THR A 227 2.35 -6.83 -3.78
CA THR A 227 1.88 -8.11 -4.31
C THR A 227 2.76 -9.26 -3.83
N ILE A 228 4.09 -9.10 -3.82
CA ILE A 228 5.01 -10.12 -3.28
C ILE A 228 4.76 -10.40 -1.80
N ASP A 229 4.58 -9.36 -0.97
CA ASP A 229 4.23 -9.52 0.46
C ASP A 229 2.91 -10.27 0.64
N GLN A 230 1.90 -10.01 -0.19
CA GLN A 230 0.63 -10.74 -0.18
C GLN A 230 0.82 -12.22 -0.56
N LEU A 231 1.58 -12.50 -1.61
CA LEU A 231 1.86 -13.87 -2.05
C LEU A 231 2.68 -14.66 -1.01
N TYR A 232 3.62 -14.01 -0.33
CA TYR A 232 4.40 -14.63 0.73
C TYR A 232 3.50 -15.05 1.90
N LYS A 233 2.61 -14.16 2.35
CA LYS A 233 1.64 -14.45 3.43
C LYS A 233 0.60 -15.49 3.06
N ALA A 234 0.25 -15.62 1.79
CA ALA A 234 -0.65 -16.67 1.32
C ALA A 234 -0.04 -18.07 1.43
N LYS A 235 1.29 -18.20 1.34
CA LYS A 235 2.01 -19.48 1.43
C LYS A 235 2.30 -19.97 2.86
N GLU A 236 2.23 -19.09 3.85
CA GLU A 236 2.49 -19.43 5.26
C GLU A 236 1.23 -19.91 6.00
N LYS A 237 0.08 -19.96 5.32
CA LYS A 237 -1.19 -20.49 5.85
C LYS A 237 -1.40 -21.92 5.37
#